data_AF-A0A934R8Q5-F1
#
_entry.id   AF-A0A934R8Q5-F1
#
_cell.length_a   1.000
_cell.length_b   1.000
_cell.length_c   1.000
_cell.angle_alpha   90.00
_cell.angle_beta   90.00
_cell.angle_gamma   90.00
#
_symmetry.space_group_name_H-M   'P 1'
#
loop_
_entity.id
_entity.type
_entity.pdbx_description
1 polymer ?
#
loop_
_entity_poly.entity_id
_entity_poly.type
_entity_poly.pdbx_seq_one_letter_code
_entity_poly.pdbx_strand_id
1 'polypeptide(L)'
;MEGVTDYLRAREPWTLVTENDSFGEMEAIRIDRHWNGDGVILFRATQEELSAFRQRGVAVVITSTEGPSDGFPRVIPDNHHVGRIAAEHLVACGLENHAFLARGETIYREQEYAPGLRRYARERLGGFRERLAEFARQPSVHYLQGRPLWKKDTWREVEAETAEFLRRLPKPCGLFAVDDALASVAIRAAAGLGIRVPEDLAVIGFGDDPAYCFSSSPALSTIVYPAFPIGRHVAELLEQQMSGSGLQTDNLRTTVAPGAVIVRRSSDTLGTVDPSIQGIIRRIRLEAPRDPIRVSELVAGSPLSLTTIKARFSAALGHGPKQEIQRVRLAHLRTLLLEPRFSFAQIAEHMGFVSCHEMGRFFTRSTGESPSSFREREVRNESPSPTRPRWAVVFDLDGTLIDSEPLYFEAYRTAFAAQGMELTEETYARDFIGASNTAIEQQLISTAGAGFDAARFRTDWRDSLGQILRSTPLPPLPGVVACLEALCERSVPLGIASSSDVADIDTCLHAAGLAGYFSARSGGDEVPQGKPAPDVFLLTSRRLGADPSICLAIEDSERGAAAATAAGMKVVRVGNNPGNEVPGSRSIIRISSLEDIDWHAFMPFPVS
;
A
#
# COMPACT_ATOMS: atom_id res chain seq x y z
N MET A 1 6.88 9.65 16.71
CA MET A 1 7.34 11.02 16.40
C MET A 1 7.46 11.26 14.91
N GLU A 2 8.21 10.46 14.15
CA GLU A 2 8.42 10.69 12.71
C GLU A 2 7.12 10.90 11.91
N GLY A 3 6.10 10.04 12.10
CA GLY A 3 4.80 10.22 11.45
C GLY A 3 4.04 11.50 11.87
N VAL A 4 4.16 11.91 13.13
CA VAL A 4 3.58 13.17 13.63
C VAL A 4 4.27 14.36 12.96
N THR A 5 5.60 14.35 12.91
CA THR A 5 6.37 15.42 12.25
C THR A 5 6.10 15.47 10.76
N ASP A 6 5.99 14.32 10.10
CA ASP A 6 5.63 14.23 8.68
C ASP A 6 4.27 14.87 8.39
N TYR A 7 3.27 14.56 9.22
CA TYR A 7 1.93 15.14 9.14
C TYR A 7 1.94 16.68 9.22
N LEU A 8 2.85 17.24 10.03
CA LEU A 8 2.94 18.68 10.31
C LEU A 8 3.76 19.49 9.31
N ARG A 9 4.62 18.87 8.50
CA ARG A 9 5.52 19.57 7.53
C ARG A 9 4.82 20.50 6.53
N ALA A 10 3.49 20.43 6.43
CA ALA A 10 2.68 21.14 5.45
C ALA A 10 1.54 21.98 6.05
N ARG A 11 1.41 22.05 7.39
CA ARG A 11 0.26 22.64 8.09
C ARG A 11 0.68 23.79 9.00
N GLU A 12 -0.31 24.46 9.61
CA GLU A 12 -0.04 25.46 10.63
C GLU A 12 0.89 24.90 11.73
N PRO A 13 1.80 25.73 12.28
CA PRO A 13 2.87 25.24 13.13
C PRO A 13 2.35 24.83 14.51
N TRP A 14 2.23 23.52 14.74
CA TRP A 14 2.18 23.00 16.11
C TRP A 14 3.52 23.24 16.78
N THR A 15 3.51 23.74 18.00
CA THR A 15 4.69 23.68 18.87
C THR A 15 4.69 22.32 19.56
N LEU A 16 5.47 21.39 19.02
CA LEU A 16 5.62 20.07 19.63
C LEU A 16 6.49 20.16 20.87
N VAL A 17 5.90 19.83 22.02
CA VAL A 17 6.63 19.61 23.27
C VAL A 17 6.69 18.11 23.49
N THR A 18 7.86 17.52 23.23
CA THR A 18 8.13 16.13 23.60
C THR A 18 8.92 16.11 24.89
N GLU A 19 8.43 15.36 25.86
CA GLU A 19 9.27 14.96 26.98
C GLU A 19 10.32 13.97 26.45
N ASN A 20 11.59 14.22 26.76
CA ASN A 20 12.68 13.33 26.40
C ASN A 20 12.37 11.90 26.87
N ASP A 21 12.70 10.91 26.02
CA ASP A 21 12.55 9.49 26.30
C ASP A 21 12.98 9.18 27.74
N SER A 22 12.02 8.70 28.53
CA SER A 22 12.30 8.13 29.84
C SER A 22 12.93 6.74 29.64
N PHE A 23 14.19 6.73 29.20
CA PHE A 23 15.11 5.62 29.48
C PHE A 23 15.42 5.62 30.99
N GLY A 24 14.43 5.27 31.80
CA GLY A 24 14.59 4.76 33.17
C GLY A 24 15.11 5.70 34.27
N GLU A 25 15.68 6.87 33.97
CA GLU A 25 16.26 7.77 34.99
C GLU A 25 15.33 8.90 35.45
N MET A 26 14.35 9.30 34.65
CA MET A 26 13.36 10.32 35.03
C MET A 26 11.99 9.66 35.29
N GLU A 27 11.37 9.98 36.43
CA GLU A 27 9.96 9.66 36.66
C GLU A 27 9.11 10.27 35.54
N ALA A 28 8.04 9.56 35.12
CA ALA A 28 7.09 10.11 34.16
C ALA A 28 6.58 11.47 34.69
N ILE A 29 6.71 12.52 33.88
CA ILE A 29 6.24 13.85 34.27
C ILE A 29 4.72 13.77 34.35
N ARG A 30 4.18 14.18 35.51
CA ARG A 30 2.74 14.29 35.68
C ARG A 30 2.26 15.54 34.98
N ILE A 31 1.49 15.37 33.91
CA ILE A 31 0.75 16.47 33.30
C ILE A 31 -0.27 16.96 34.33
N ASP A 32 0.06 18.04 35.04
CA ASP A 32 -0.77 18.55 36.10
C ASP A 32 -1.92 19.42 35.56
N ARG A 33 -2.74 19.92 36.49
CA ARG A 33 -3.88 20.78 36.18
C ARG A 33 -3.51 22.13 35.54
N HIS A 34 -2.25 22.56 35.63
CA HIS A 34 -1.78 23.85 35.11
C HIS A 34 -1.24 23.73 33.68
N TRP A 35 -1.12 22.52 33.13
CA TRP A 35 -0.78 22.32 31.72
C TRP A 35 -1.85 22.92 30.81
N ASN A 36 -1.39 23.70 29.82
CA ASN A 36 -2.21 24.60 29.00
C ASN A 36 -2.10 24.34 27.49
N GLY A 37 -1.70 23.14 27.07
CA GLY A 37 -1.65 22.79 25.65
C GLY A 37 -3.03 22.45 25.08
N ASP A 38 -3.15 22.58 23.76
CA ASP A 38 -4.42 22.37 23.04
C ASP A 38 -4.73 20.88 22.80
N GLY A 39 -3.70 20.03 22.75
CA GLY A 39 -3.85 18.60 22.51
C GLY A 39 -2.68 17.77 23.01
N VAL A 40 -2.97 16.52 23.40
CA VAL A 40 -1.99 15.58 23.95
C VAL A 40 -2.07 14.19 23.31
N ILE A 41 -0.90 13.63 22.99
CA ILE A 41 -0.73 12.25 22.54
C ILE A 41 -0.24 11.44 23.73
N LEU A 42 -1.00 10.45 24.16
CA LEU A 42 -0.67 9.62 25.32
C LEU A 42 -0.34 8.20 24.90
N PHE A 43 0.79 7.67 25.36
CA PHE A 43 1.01 6.22 25.26
C PHE A 43 0.00 5.50 26.13
N ARG A 44 -0.12 5.84 27.42
CA ARG A 44 -1.16 5.35 28.33
C ARG A 44 -1.74 6.52 29.11
N ALA A 45 -2.98 6.36 29.55
CA ALA A 45 -3.67 7.33 30.38
C ALA A 45 -4.31 6.65 31.58
N THR A 46 -4.43 7.39 32.68
CA THR A 46 -5.23 7.06 33.85
C THR A 46 -6.64 7.66 33.72
N GLN A 47 -7.59 7.12 34.48
CA GLN A 47 -8.96 7.64 34.48
C GLN A 47 -9.03 9.10 34.98
N GLU A 48 -8.15 9.45 35.92
CA GLU A 48 -8.04 10.79 36.49
C GLU A 48 -7.54 11.80 35.45
N GLU A 49 -6.50 11.45 34.68
CA GLU A 49 -5.99 12.28 33.57
C GLU A 49 -7.05 12.52 32.50
N LEU A 50 -7.71 11.45 32.03
CA LEU A 50 -8.75 11.57 30.98
C LEU A 50 -9.93 12.43 31.44
N SER A 51 -10.36 12.28 32.69
CA SER A 51 -11.41 13.11 33.28
C SER A 51 -11.01 14.59 33.31
N ALA A 52 -9.76 14.88 33.69
CA ALA A 52 -9.23 16.24 33.75
C ALA A 52 -9.06 16.86 32.35
N PHE A 53 -8.63 16.09 31.34
CA PHE A 53 -8.55 16.58 29.96
C PHE A 53 -9.93 16.88 29.38
N ARG A 54 -10.91 16.00 29.61
CA ARG A 54 -12.28 16.24 29.15
C ARG A 54 -12.89 17.49 29.76
N GLN A 55 -12.76 17.70 31.07
CA GLN A 55 -13.29 18.88 31.75
C GLN A 55 -12.69 20.20 31.19
N ARG A 56 -11.46 20.15 30.68
CA ARG A 56 -10.76 21.30 30.11
C ARG A 56 -10.95 21.44 28.59
N GLY A 57 -11.63 20.49 27.94
CA GLY A 57 -11.75 20.48 26.48
C GLY A 57 -10.44 20.23 25.74
N VAL A 58 -9.46 19.59 26.38
CA VAL A 58 -8.17 19.24 25.75
C VAL A 58 -8.39 18.06 24.80
N ALA A 59 -7.85 18.17 23.58
CA ALA A 59 -7.85 17.06 22.63
C ALA A 59 -6.91 15.94 23.09
N VAL A 60 -7.35 14.68 23.01
CA VAL A 60 -6.55 13.51 23.43
C VAL A 60 -6.64 12.40 22.39
N VAL A 61 -5.48 11.84 22.05
CA VAL A 61 -5.39 10.58 21.28
C VAL A 61 -4.46 9.61 22.00
N ILE A 62 -4.89 8.35 22.16
CA ILE A 62 -4.14 7.33 22.90
C ILE A 62 -3.51 6.31 21.95
N THR A 63 -2.26 5.91 22.20
CA THR A 63 -1.51 4.99 21.32
C THR A 63 -1.27 3.59 21.90
N SER A 64 -1.80 3.31 23.10
CA SER A 64 -1.81 1.97 23.71
C SER A 64 -3.19 1.34 23.70
N THR A 65 -3.19 0.03 23.49
CA THR A 65 -4.32 -0.89 23.68
C THR A 65 -4.70 -1.04 25.17
N GLU A 66 -3.80 -0.71 26.09
CA GLU A 66 -4.00 -0.79 27.54
C GLU A 66 -4.62 0.48 28.14
N GLY A 67 -5.26 0.32 29.30
CA GLY A 67 -5.80 1.42 30.11
C GLY A 67 -7.19 1.92 29.66
N PRO A 68 -7.80 2.86 30.41
CA PRO A 68 -9.07 3.51 30.03
C PRO A 68 -8.91 4.40 28.80
N SER A 69 -9.99 4.56 28.02
CA SER A 69 -10.06 5.55 26.92
C SER A 69 -11.05 6.62 27.21
N ASP A 70 -12.10 6.30 27.97
CA ASP A 70 -13.13 7.26 28.35
C ASP A 70 -13.58 8.09 27.12
N GLY A 71 -14.05 7.42 26.06
CA GLY A 71 -14.52 8.09 24.83
C GLY A 71 -13.47 8.82 23.99
N PHE A 72 -12.20 8.88 24.39
CA PHE A 72 -11.13 9.39 23.54
C PHE A 72 -10.68 8.34 22.52
N PRO A 73 -10.36 8.74 21.28
CA PRO A 73 -9.94 7.83 20.24
C PRO A 73 -8.56 7.24 20.51
N ARG A 74 -8.35 6.07 19.91
CA ARG A 74 -7.05 5.40 19.92
C ARG A 74 -6.60 5.00 18.55
N VAL A 75 -5.29 5.01 18.36
CA VAL A 75 -4.62 4.48 17.18
C VAL A 75 -3.61 3.46 17.65
N ILE A 76 -3.83 2.19 17.31
CA ILE A 76 -3.04 1.07 17.81
C ILE A 76 -2.66 0.13 16.65
N PRO A 77 -1.60 -0.68 16.77
CA PRO A 77 -1.36 -1.72 15.78
C PRO A 77 -2.50 -2.74 15.80
N ASP A 78 -2.77 -3.34 14.64
CA ASP A 78 -3.62 -4.53 14.54
C ASP A 78 -2.87 -5.75 15.12
N ASN A 79 -2.95 -5.85 16.45
CA ASN A 79 -2.33 -6.93 17.22
C ASN A 79 -2.82 -8.32 16.81
N HIS A 80 -4.08 -8.44 16.36
CA HIS A 80 -4.62 -9.72 15.93
C HIS A 80 -3.93 -10.18 14.63
N HIS A 81 -3.81 -9.26 13.67
CA HIS A 81 -3.08 -9.52 12.43
C HIS A 81 -1.59 -9.82 12.67
N VAL A 82 -0.93 -9.13 13.62
CA VAL A 82 0.44 -9.47 14.05
C VAL A 82 0.54 -10.95 14.46
N GLY A 83 -0.41 -11.41 15.27
CA GLY A 83 -0.49 -12.82 15.68
C GLY A 83 -0.60 -13.78 14.49
N ARG A 84 -1.49 -13.48 13.54
CA ARG A 84 -1.67 -14.28 12.33
C ARG A 84 -0.38 -14.35 11.50
N ILE A 85 0.31 -13.23 11.29
CA ILE A 85 1.57 -13.18 10.54
C ILE A 85 2.66 -14.02 11.23
N ALA A 86 2.78 -13.94 12.55
CA ALA A 86 3.78 -14.72 13.30
C ALA A 86 3.53 -16.24 13.16
N ALA A 87 2.26 -16.67 13.26
CA ALA A 87 1.89 -18.07 13.07
C ALA A 87 2.20 -18.55 11.66
N GLU A 88 1.80 -17.78 10.65
CA GLU A 88 2.05 -18.10 9.25
C GLU A 88 3.55 -18.22 8.96
N HIS A 89 4.37 -17.31 9.50
CA HIS A 89 5.82 -17.38 9.36
C HIS A 89 6.41 -18.65 9.99
N LEU A 90 6.07 -18.95 11.24
CA LEU A 90 6.60 -20.12 11.96
C LEU A 90 6.11 -21.46 11.36
N VAL A 91 4.88 -21.49 10.85
CA VAL A 91 4.36 -22.63 10.08
C VAL A 91 5.17 -22.80 8.80
N ALA A 92 5.47 -21.70 8.12
CA ALA A 92 6.26 -21.72 6.90
C ALA A 92 7.73 -22.08 7.17
N CYS A 93 8.26 -21.89 8.38
CA CYS A 93 9.52 -22.48 8.83
C CYS A 93 9.45 -24.01 9.02
N GLY A 94 8.28 -24.63 8.78
CA GLY A 94 8.09 -26.07 8.84
C GLY A 94 8.25 -26.68 10.22
N LEU A 95 7.93 -25.90 11.25
CA LEU A 95 7.97 -26.33 12.63
C LEU A 95 6.61 -26.94 12.97
N GLU A 96 6.57 -28.04 13.70
CA GLU A 96 5.32 -28.66 14.13
C GLU A 96 4.86 -28.10 15.48
N ASN A 97 5.81 -27.90 16.40
CA ASN A 97 5.55 -27.34 17.70
C ASN A 97 5.62 -25.83 17.66
N HIS A 98 4.66 -25.17 18.30
CA HIS A 98 4.60 -23.71 18.37
C HIS A 98 4.49 -23.27 19.82
N ALA A 99 5.08 -22.13 20.13
CA ALA A 99 5.09 -21.55 21.45
C ALA A 99 4.79 -20.06 21.39
N PHE A 100 4.09 -19.56 22.41
CA PHE A 100 3.89 -18.13 22.61
C PHE A 100 4.46 -17.73 23.98
N LEU A 101 5.31 -16.71 23.99
CA LEU A 101 5.93 -16.17 25.20
C LEU A 101 5.51 -14.72 25.40
N ALA A 102 4.93 -14.45 26.56
CA ALA A 102 4.57 -13.10 26.99
C ALA A 102 4.80 -12.94 28.49
N ARG A 103 4.91 -11.68 28.94
CA ARG A 103 4.88 -11.36 30.36
C ARG A 103 3.43 -11.35 30.85
N GLY A 104 3.16 -12.07 31.95
CA GLY A 104 1.92 -11.90 32.71
C GLY A 104 1.95 -10.57 33.48
N GLU A 105 0.77 -10.06 33.84
CA GLU A 105 0.66 -8.90 34.72
C GLU A 105 -0.40 -9.12 35.81
N THR A 106 -0.16 -8.52 36.97
CA THR A 106 -1.17 -8.35 38.02
C THR A 106 -1.98 -7.09 37.69
N ILE A 107 -3.17 -7.26 37.11
CA ILE A 107 -4.05 -6.12 36.76
C ILE A 107 -4.69 -5.58 38.05
N TYR A 108 -4.49 -4.30 38.36
CA TYR A 108 -5.20 -3.62 39.46
C TYR A 108 -6.45 -2.91 38.92
N ARG A 109 -7.65 -3.42 39.27
CA ARG A 109 -8.69 -2.69 40.05
C ARG A 109 -9.94 -3.55 40.25
N GLU A 110 -10.41 -3.51 41.49
CA GLU A 110 -11.72 -3.85 42.06
C GLU A 110 -12.50 -5.02 41.44
N GLN A 111 -12.42 -6.15 42.15
CA GLN A 111 -13.14 -7.43 41.98
C GLN A 111 -12.45 -8.44 41.04
N GLU A 112 -11.78 -9.37 41.73
CA GLU A 112 -11.14 -10.61 41.28
C GLU A 112 -9.75 -10.53 40.61
N TYR A 113 -8.75 -10.88 41.41
CA TYR A 113 -7.37 -11.14 41.02
C TYR A 113 -7.28 -12.44 40.20
N ALA A 114 -7.30 -12.35 38.88
CA ALA A 114 -6.84 -13.43 38.02
C ALA A 114 -5.54 -13.02 37.30
N PRO A 115 -4.46 -13.83 37.36
CA PRO A 115 -3.29 -13.61 36.52
C PRO A 115 -3.70 -13.64 35.05
N GLY A 116 -3.33 -12.61 34.28
CA GLY A 116 -3.79 -12.45 32.91
C GLY A 116 -2.75 -11.82 31.98
N LEU A 117 -2.96 -12.04 30.68
CA LEU A 117 -2.22 -11.35 29.62
C LEU A 117 -2.70 -9.91 29.47
N ARG A 118 -1.76 -9.00 29.21
CA ARG A 118 -2.06 -7.65 28.69
C ARG A 118 -2.96 -7.74 27.46
N ARG A 119 -3.83 -6.75 27.25
CA ARG A 119 -4.81 -6.75 26.14
C ARG A 119 -4.13 -6.94 24.79
N TYR A 120 -3.03 -6.24 24.50
CA TYR A 120 -2.31 -6.44 23.22
C TYR A 120 -1.76 -7.87 23.08
N ALA A 121 -1.32 -8.49 24.18
CA ALA A 121 -0.78 -9.84 24.17
C ALA A 121 -1.90 -10.88 23.96
N ARG A 122 -3.09 -10.64 24.50
CA ARG A 122 -4.29 -11.46 24.23
C ARG A 122 -4.71 -11.37 22.77
N GLU A 123 -4.74 -10.17 22.21
CA GLU A 123 -5.08 -9.94 20.80
C GLU A 123 -4.08 -10.67 19.88
N ARG A 124 -2.77 -10.54 20.15
CA ARG A 124 -1.71 -11.27 19.42
C ARG A 124 -1.85 -12.79 19.55
N LEU A 125 -2.07 -13.30 20.77
CA LEU A 125 -2.27 -14.73 20.97
C LEU A 125 -3.54 -15.24 20.28
N GLY A 126 -4.59 -14.43 20.22
CA GLY A 126 -5.83 -14.74 19.49
C GLY A 126 -5.55 -15.01 18.02
N GLY A 127 -4.93 -14.06 17.32
CA GLY A 127 -4.58 -14.23 15.91
C GLY A 127 -3.57 -15.34 15.66
N PHE A 128 -2.62 -15.53 16.59
CA PHE A 128 -1.66 -16.63 16.52
C PHE A 128 -2.35 -18.00 16.59
N ARG A 129 -3.29 -18.18 17.53
CA ARG A 129 -4.08 -19.41 17.67
C ARG A 129 -4.98 -19.66 16.47
N GLU A 130 -5.69 -18.62 16.01
CA GLU A 130 -6.60 -18.71 14.88
C GLU A 130 -5.86 -19.20 13.63
N ARG A 131 -4.74 -18.57 13.29
CA ARG A 131 -3.95 -18.95 12.12
C ARG A 131 -3.31 -20.34 12.27
N LEU A 132 -2.85 -20.74 13.47
CA LEU A 132 -2.34 -22.10 13.68
C LEU A 132 -3.44 -23.17 13.55
N ALA A 133 -4.68 -22.86 13.97
CA ALA A 133 -5.80 -23.78 13.87
C ALA A 133 -6.16 -24.10 12.41
N GLU A 134 -5.97 -23.14 11.48
CA GLU A 134 -6.12 -23.36 10.03
C GLU A 134 -5.16 -24.43 9.49
N PHE A 135 -4.04 -24.69 10.19
CA PHE A 135 -3.08 -25.77 9.88
C PHE A 135 -3.24 -27.00 10.79
N ALA A 136 -4.35 -27.11 11.53
CA ALA A 136 -4.59 -28.14 12.54
C ALA A 136 -3.50 -28.20 13.65
N ARG A 137 -2.95 -27.04 14.04
CA ARG A 137 -1.91 -26.90 15.06
C ARG A 137 -2.40 -26.09 16.25
N GLN A 138 -1.80 -26.30 17.42
CA GLN A 138 -2.04 -25.48 18.61
C GLN A 138 -0.72 -25.12 19.31
N PRO A 139 -0.59 -23.89 19.84
CA PRO A 139 0.65 -23.48 20.51
C PRO A 139 0.66 -23.86 21.99
N SER A 140 1.85 -24.26 22.47
CA SER A 140 2.19 -24.24 23.91
C SER A 140 2.29 -22.78 24.36
N VAL A 141 1.44 -22.36 25.29
CA VAL A 141 1.42 -20.97 25.75
C VAL A 141 2.08 -20.87 27.11
N HIS A 142 3.01 -19.93 27.26
CA HIS A 142 3.64 -19.66 28.54
C HIS A 142 3.67 -18.17 28.86
N TYR A 143 3.51 -17.92 30.15
CA TYR A 143 3.43 -16.61 30.74
C TYR A 143 4.50 -16.52 31.79
N LEU A 144 5.41 -15.55 31.64
CA LEU A 144 6.30 -15.22 32.76
C LEU A 144 5.45 -14.68 33.91
N GLN A 145 5.73 -15.10 35.14
CA GLN A 145 5.00 -14.71 36.33
C GLN A 145 5.01 -13.19 36.47
N GLY A 146 3.82 -12.61 36.37
CA GLY A 146 3.62 -11.20 36.68
C GLY A 146 3.89 -10.95 38.16
N ARG A 147 4.87 -10.11 38.46
CA ARG A 147 5.11 -9.63 39.83
C ARG A 147 4.44 -8.27 40.05
N PRO A 148 4.12 -7.91 41.29
CA PRO A 148 3.53 -6.61 41.59
C PRO A 148 4.42 -5.46 41.10
N LEU A 149 3.80 -4.36 40.66
CA LEU A 149 4.47 -3.20 40.04
C LEU A 149 5.63 -2.60 40.87
N TRP A 150 5.64 -2.78 42.18
CA TRP A 150 6.70 -2.29 43.09
C TRP A 150 7.95 -3.18 43.16
N LYS A 151 7.91 -4.39 42.61
CA LYS A 151 9.06 -5.30 42.52
C LYS A 151 9.48 -5.42 41.06
N LYS A 152 10.50 -4.65 40.66
CA LYS A 152 11.12 -4.78 39.33
C LYS A 152 11.77 -6.16 39.23
N ASP A 153 11.42 -6.94 38.22
CA ASP A 153 12.14 -8.18 37.93
C ASP A 153 13.61 -7.86 37.66
N THR A 154 14.50 -8.67 38.23
CA THR A 154 15.88 -8.67 37.75
C THR A 154 15.92 -9.37 36.39
N TRP A 155 16.80 -8.91 35.50
CA TRP A 155 16.99 -9.58 34.20
C TRP A 155 17.29 -11.08 34.34
N ARG A 156 17.96 -11.48 35.44
CA ARG A 156 18.24 -12.89 35.79
C ARG A 156 17.00 -13.70 36.07
N GLU A 157 16.01 -13.13 36.76
CA GLU A 157 14.76 -13.83 37.07
C GLU A 157 13.95 -14.08 35.78
N VAL A 158 13.81 -13.05 34.93
CA VAL A 158 13.13 -13.16 33.63
C VAL A 158 13.80 -14.22 32.75
N GLU A 159 15.14 -14.23 32.71
CA GLU A 159 15.90 -15.18 31.92
C GLU A 159 15.80 -16.61 32.48
N ALA A 160 15.83 -16.79 33.80
CA ALA A 160 15.70 -18.10 34.45
C ALA A 160 14.32 -18.72 34.23
N GLU A 161 13.26 -17.93 34.34
CA GLU A 161 11.89 -18.39 34.10
C GLU A 161 11.68 -18.73 32.61
N THR A 162 12.19 -17.88 31.73
CA THR A 162 12.20 -18.16 30.29
C THR A 162 12.95 -19.46 30.00
N ALA A 163 14.11 -19.69 30.63
CA ALA A 163 14.87 -20.93 30.47
C ALA A 163 14.09 -22.16 30.96
N GLU A 164 13.36 -22.06 32.07
CA GLU A 164 12.53 -23.16 32.55
C GLU A 164 11.41 -23.51 31.56
N PHE A 165 10.77 -22.51 30.97
CA PHE A 165 9.80 -22.70 29.90
C PHE A 165 10.42 -23.38 28.68
N LEU A 166 11.52 -22.84 28.15
CA LEU A 166 12.20 -23.37 26.98
C LEU A 166 12.66 -24.82 27.20
N ARG A 167 13.07 -25.19 28.42
CA ARG A 167 13.44 -26.57 28.77
C ARG A 167 12.28 -27.55 28.56
N ARG A 168 11.03 -27.15 28.84
CA ARG A 168 9.84 -28.00 28.75
C ARG A 168 9.22 -28.09 27.36
N LEU A 169 9.57 -27.18 26.45
CA LEU A 169 9.03 -27.19 25.09
C LEU A 169 9.46 -28.45 24.32
N PRO A 170 8.59 -29.08 23.52
CA PRO A 170 9.02 -30.06 22.51
C PRO A 170 9.85 -29.34 21.44
N LYS A 171 10.96 -29.94 20.98
CA LYS A 171 11.82 -29.40 19.92
C LYS A 171 11.77 -30.29 18.67
N PRO A 172 11.86 -29.74 17.45
CA PRO A 172 12.02 -28.30 17.14
C PRO A 172 10.74 -27.49 17.37
N CYS A 173 10.87 -26.22 17.76
CA CYS A 173 9.74 -25.35 18.09
C CYS A 173 9.86 -23.95 17.47
N GLY A 174 8.73 -23.42 16.99
CA GLY A 174 8.60 -22.01 16.63
C GLY A 174 8.06 -21.18 17.79
N LEU A 175 8.83 -20.22 18.27
CA LEU A 175 8.48 -19.32 19.35
C LEU A 175 8.12 -17.93 18.82
N PHE A 176 6.89 -17.51 19.06
CA PHE A 176 6.49 -16.11 18.95
C PHE A 176 6.58 -15.45 20.33
N ALA A 177 7.56 -14.56 20.50
CA ALA A 177 7.64 -13.71 21.67
C ALA A 177 6.89 -12.40 21.42
N VAL A 178 6.19 -11.91 22.45
CA VAL A 178 5.25 -10.80 22.31
C VAL A 178 5.88 -9.51 21.77
N ASP A 179 7.17 -9.27 22.04
CA ASP A 179 7.98 -8.15 21.56
C ASP A 179 9.45 -8.57 21.39
N ASP A 180 10.25 -7.72 20.75
CA ASP A 180 11.67 -8.00 20.47
C ASP A 180 12.54 -8.11 21.74
N ALA A 181 12.19 -7.37 22.78
CA ALA A 181 12.91 -7.41 24.06
C ALA A 181 12.80 -8.81 24.69
N LEU A 182 11.59 -9.36 24.74
CA LEU A 182 11.36 -10.70 25.27
C LEU A 182 11.89 -11.79 24.33
N ALA A 183 11.85 -11.57 23.01
CA ALA A 183 12.46 -12.45 22.03
C ALA A 183 13.99 -12.55 22.24
N SER A 184 14.67 -11.44 22.50
CA SER A 184 16.11 -11.43 22.82
C SER A 184 16.41 -12.22 24.11
N VAL A 185 15.58 -12.08 25.15
CA VAL A 185 15.71 -12.90 26.37
C VAL A 185 15.58 -14.39 26.07
N ALA A 186 14.62 -14.78 25.22
CA ALA A 186 14.46 -16.17 24.82
C ALA A 186 15.69 -16.71 24.07
N ILE A 187 16.31 -15.93 23.19
CA ILE A 187 17.55 -16.33 22.48
C ILE A 187 18.69 -16.53 23.47
N ARG A 188 18.89 -15.61 24.43
CA ARG A 188 19.94 -15.77 25.46
C ARG A 188 19.69 -16.97 26.36
N ALA A 189 18.45 -17.14 26.82
CA ALA A 189 18.05 -18.28 27.64
C ALA A 189 18.26 -19.62 26.89
N ALA A 190 17.95 -19.67 25.60
CA ALA A 190 18.20 -20.83 24.74
C ALA A 190 19.70 -21.16 24.67
N ALA A 191 20.56 -20.16 24.46
CA ALA A 191 22.00 -20.32 24.45
C ALA A 191 22.54 -20.88 25.77
N GLY A 192 22.04 -20.36 26.91
CA GLY A 192 22.39 -20.87 28.25
C GLY A 192 21.96 -22.32 28.51
N LEU A 193 20.99 -22.83 27.75
CA LEU A 193 20.52 -24.22 27.80
C LEU A 193 21.16 -25.13 26.74
N GLY A 194 21.99 -24.59 25.85
CA GLY A 194 22.49 -25.32 24.68
C GLY A 194 21.42 -25.64 23.62
N ILE A 195 20.28 -24.94 23.64
CA ILE A 195 19.24 -25.03 22.61
C ILE A 195 19.69 -24.22 21.40
N ARG A 196 19.81 -24.84 20.23
CA ARG A 196 20.27 -24.16 19.02
C ARG A 196 19.16 -23.30 18.42
N VAL A 197 19.51 -22.08 18.05
CA VAL A 197 18.63 -21.16 17.34
C VAL A 197 19.24 -20.95 15.95
N PRO A 198 18.51 -21.22 14.85
CA PRO A 198 17.08 -21.54 14.79
C PRO A 198 16.73 -23.04 14.78
N GLU A 199 17.70 -23.95 14.84
CA GLU A 199 17.49 -25.39 14.53
C GLU A 199 16.57 -26.10 15.53
N ASP A 200 16.76 -25.89 16.82
CA ASP A 200 15.93 -26.48 17.88
C ASP A 200 14.79 -25.51 18.29
N LEU A 201 15.03 -24.21 18.13
CA LEU A 201 14.10 -23.14 18.48
C LEU A 201 14.19 -21.99 17.49
N ALA A 202 13.18 -21.81 16.63
CA ALA A 202 13.04 -20.60 15.84
C ALA A 202 12.36 -19.50 16.65
N VAL A 203 12.84 -18.27 16.59
CA VAL A 203 12.31 -17.15 17.38
C VAL A 203 11.95 -15.98 16.49
N ILE A 204 10.74 -15.45 16.65
CA ILE A 204 10.26 -14.20 16.03
C ILE A 204 9.69 -13.25 17.10
N GLY A 205 10.02 -11.96 16.97
CA GLY A 205 9.50 -10.87 17.80
C GLY A 205 8.54 -9.92 17.06
N PHE A 206 8.26 -8.78 17.68
CA PHE A 206 7.47 -7.67 17.11
C PHE A 206 8.03 -6.35 17.62
N GLY A 207 8.36 -5.44 16.70
CA GLY A 207 8.98 -4.15 17.01
C GLY A 207 9.84 -3.63 15.88
N ASP A 208 10.75 -4.47 15.40
CA ASP A 208 11.95 -4.12 14.63
C ASP A 208 12.88 -3.13 15.34
N ASP A 209 13.05 -3.29 16.65
CA ASP A 209 13.99 -2.47 17.42
C ASP A 209 15.43 -2.94 17.15
N PRO A 210 16.29 -2.10 16.53
CA PRO A 210 17.67 -2.46 16.20
C PRO A 210 18.49 -2.89 17.43
N ALA A 211 18.20 -2.33 18.61
CA ALA A 211 18.92 -2.62 19.83
C ALA A 211 18.75 -4.08 20.27
N TYR A 212 17.61 -4.70 20.01
CA TYR A 212 17.38 -6.12 20.29
C TYR A 212 17.64 -7.00 19.07
N CYS A 213 17.29 -6.51 17.88
CA CYS A 213 17.39 -7.27 16.64
C CYS A 213 18.83 -7.64 16.26
N PHE A 214 19.76 -6.68 16.40
CA PHE A 214 21.16 -6.86 16.00
C PHE A 214 22.09 -7.24 17.15
N SER A 215 21.71 -6.97 18.41
CA SER A 215 22.49 -7.42 19.58
C SER A 215 22.26 -8.90 19.93
N SER A 216 21.16 -9.49 19.45
CA SER A 216 20.89 -10.92 19.60
C SER A 216 21.82 -11.76 18.73
N SER A 217 22.29 -12.89 19.25
CA SER A 217 23.08 -13.87 18.51
C SER A 217 22.41 -15.25 18.60
N PRO A 218 21.85 -15.77 17.50
CA PRO A 218 21.74 -15.17 16.16
C PRO A 218 20.83 -13.92 16.10
N ALA A 219 21.00 -13.11 15.04
CA ALA A 219 20.19 -11.92 14.81
C ALA A 219 18.68 -12.24 14.73
N LEU A 220 17.87 -11.44 15.42
CA LEU A 220 16.46 -11.71 15.68
C LEU A 220 15.55 -11.29 14.50
N SER A 221 14.70 -12.21 14.07
CA SER A 221 13.61 -11.98 13.11
C SER A 221 12.44 -11.31 13.82
N THR A 222 11.73 -10.43 13.13
CA THR A 222 10.68 -9.62 13.76
C THR A 222 9.61 -9.21 12.76
N ILE A 223 8.43 -8.86 13.26
CA ILE A 223 7.38 -8.19 12.52
C ILE A 223 7.52 -6.68 12.77
N VAL A 224 7.56 -5.88 11.70
CA VAL A 224 7.76 -4.43 11.79
C VAL A 224 6.57 -3.76 12.48
N TYR A 225 6.86 -2.97 13.52
CA TYR A 225 5.85 -2.14 14.19
C TYR A 225 5.48 -0.96 13.27
N PRO A 226 4.18 -0.69 13.04
CA PRO A 226 3.74 0.36 12.12
C PRO A 226 3.81 1.76 12.78
N ALA A 227 4.99 2.18 13.25
CA ALA A 227 5.17 3.39 14.06
C ALA A 227 4.85 4.66 13.28
N PHE A 228 5.31 4.73 12.03
CA PHE A 228 5.12 5.85 11.14
C PHE A 228 3.64 6.11 10.82
N PRO A 229 2.86 5.14 10.28
CA PRO A 229 1.44 5.36 10.00
C PRO A 229 0.62 5.60 11.28
N ILE A 230 0.94 4.94 12.41
CA ILE A 230 0.31 5.28 13.70
C ILE A 230 0.54 6.77 14.03
N GLY A 231 1.76 7.26 13.91
CA GLY A 231 2.09 8.66 14.19
C GLY A 231 1.31 9.66 13.34
N ARG A 232 1.09 9.35 12.06
CA ARG A 232 0.27 10.19 11.16
C ARG A 232 -1.20 10.22 11.58
N HIS A 233 -1.82 9.04 11.75
CA HIS A 233 -3.22 8.92 12.19
C HIS A 233 -3.48 9.62 13.53
N VAL A 234 -2.52 9.53 14.44
CA VAL A 234 -2.63 10.19 15.75
C VAL A 234 -2.64 11.70 15.60
N ALA A 235 -1.74 12.26 14.80
CA ALA A 235 -1.70 13.69 14.54
C ALA A 235 -3.00 14.17 13.85
N GLU A 236 -3.52 13.35 12.94
CA GLU A 236 -4.76 13.63 12.23
C GLU A 236 -5.98 13.71 13.15
N LEU A 237 -6.19 12.68 13.97
CA LEU A 237 -7.31 12.65 14.92
C LEU A 237 -7.18 13.76 15.96
N LEU A 238 -5.96 14.11 16.36
CA LEU A 238 -5.74 15.19 17.31
C LEU A 238 -6.07 16.56 16.69
N GLU A 239 -5.70 16.80 15.43
CA GLU A 239 -6.06 18.02 14.71
C GLU A 239 -7.59 18.15 14.50
N GLN A 240 -8.27 17.05 14.17
CA GLN A 240 -9.73 17.03 14.03
C GLN A 240 -10.41 17.41 15.35
N GLN A 241 -9.92 16.88 16.47
CA GLN A 241 -10.42 17.26 17.79
C GLN A 241 -10.15 18.73 18.13
N MET A 242 -8.93 19.21 17.90
CA MET A 242 -8.54 20.59 18.18
C MET A 242 -9.33 21.61 17.34
N SER A 243 -9.67 21.25 16.09
CA SER A 243 -10.45 22.11 15.18
C SER A 243 -11.96 22.08 15.44
N GLY A 244 -12.45 21.25 16.37
CA GLY A 244 -13.89 21.09 16.64
C GLY A 244 -14.65 20.35 15.53
N SER A 245 -13.94 19.73 14.58
CA SER A 245 -14.52 18.85 13.57
C SER A 245 -14.97 17.57 14.27
N GLY A 246 -16.28 17.39 14.48
CA GLY A 246 -16.81 16.28 15.27
C GLY A 246 -16.23 14.91 14.87
N LEU A 247 -15.80 14.12 15.86
CA LEU A 247 -15.30 12.76 15.64
C LEU A 247 -16.47 11.84 15.25
N GLN A 248 -16.31 11.08 14.16
CA GLN A 248 -17.20 9.96 13.87
C GLN A 248 -17.01 8.85 14.91
N THR A 249 -18.10 8.18 15.32
CA THR A 249 -18.08 7.11 16.33
C THR A 249 -17.15 5.94 15.98
N ASP A 250 -16.94 5.72 14.68
CA ASP A 250 -16.10 4.63 14.17
C ASP A 250 -14.59 4.90 14.36
N ASN A 251 -14.20 6.16 14.63
CA ASN A 251 -12.80 6.56 14.81
C ASN A 251 -12.29 6.36 16.26
N LEU A 252 -13.13 5.86 17.17
CA LEU A 252 -12.75 5.68 18.59
C LEU A 252 -11.69 4.60 18.80
N ARG A 253 -11.57 3.63 17.88
CA ARG A 253 -10.52 2.60 17.91
C ARG A 253 -10.05 2.30 16.49
N THR A 254 -9.03 3.02 16.05
CA THR A 254 -8.35 2.81 14.78
C THR A 254 -7.24 1.77 14.94
N THR A 255 -7.24 0.74 14.10
CA THR A 255 -6.18 -0.27 14.03
C THR A 255 -5.36 -0.09 12.76
N VAL A 256 -4.03 -0.09 12.89
CA VAL A 256 -3.10 0.06 11.76
C VAL A 256 -2.43 -1.28 11.47
N ALA A 257 -2.45 -1.71 10.20
CA ALA A 257 -1.84 -2.97 9.79
C ALA A 257 -0.33 -3.00 10.11
N PRO A 258 0.22 -4.14 10.59
CA PRO A 258 1.66 -4.27 10.82
C PRO A 258 2.45 -4.32 9.51
N GLY A 259 3.74 -3.99 9.58
CA GLY A 259 4.64 -4.16 8.43
C GLY A 259 5.02 -5.63 8.21
N ALA A 260 5.91 -5.90 7.24
CA ALA A 260 6.30 -7.27 6.93
C ALA A 260 7.15 -7.94 8.02
N VAL A 261 7.30 -9.25 7.89
CA VAL A 261 8.31 -10.02 8.60
C VAL A 261 9.69 -9.71 8.02
N ILE A 262 10.61 -9.24 8.85
CA ILE A 262 12.04 -9.20 8.53
C ILE A 262 12.65 -10.50 9.04
N VAL A 263 12.94 -11.40 8.09
CA VAL A 263 13.56 -12.69 8.40
C VAL A 263 15.05 -12.47 8.64
N ARG A 264 15.53 -12.92 9.80
CA ARG A 264 16.95 -12.98 10.17
C ARG A 264 17.28 -14.40 10.63
N ARG A 265 18.53 -14.61 11.07
CA ARG A 265 19.02 -15.96 11.44
C ARG A 265 18.21 -16.64 12.54
N SER A 266 17.55 -15.91 13.44
CA SER A 266 16.78 -16.53 14.55
C SER A 266 15.57 -17.36 14.10
N SER A 267 15.08 -17.18 12.88
CA SER A 267 13.97 -17.98 12.33
C SER A 267 14.26 -18.49 10.91
N ASP A 268 15.50 -18.36 10.44
CA ASP A 268 16.00 -18.91 9.17
C ASP A 268 16.21 -20.43 9.29
N THR A 269 15.17 -21.15 9.71
CA THR A 269 15.10 -22.60 9.74
C THR A 269 13.96 -23.09 8.88
N LEU A 270 14.08 -24.35 8.48
CA LEU A 270 13.07 -25.07 7.74
C LEU A 270 12.66 -26.35 8.49
N GLY A 271 12.88 -26.42 9.80
CA GLY A 271 12.24 -27.38 10.69
C GLY A 271 12.27 -28.83 10.21
N THR A 272 11.13 -29.51 10.25
CA THR A 272 10.92 -30.89 9.76
C THR A 272 10.63 -30.96 8.26
N VAL A 273 10.81 -29.86 7.51
CA VAL A 273 10.67 -29.87 6.05
C VAL A 273 11.67 -30.86 5.47
N ASP A 274 11.23 -31.60 4.46
CA ASP A 274 12.07 -32.50 3.67
C ASP A 274 13.43 -31.83 3.36
N PRO A 275 14.56 -32.36 3.89
CA PRO A 275 15.89 -31.78 3.74
C PRO A 275 16.27 -31.45 2.31
N SER A 276 15.68 -32.17 1.35
CA SER A 276 15.95 -31.99 -0.08
C SER A 276 15.38 -30.70 -0.70
N ILE A 277 14.36 -30.07 -0.09
CA ILE A 277 13.82 -28.77 -0.53
C ILE A 277 14.17 -27.63 0.43
N GLN A 278 14.82 -27.94 1.56
CA GLN A 278 15.18 -26.92 2.54
C GLN A 278 16.08 -25.83 1.93
N GLY A 279 17.17 -26.22 1.25
CA GLY A 279 18.06 -25.27 0.58
C GLY A 279 17.32 -24.35 -0.41
N ILE A 280 16.29 -24.87 -1.08
CA ILE A 280 15.48 -24.12 -2.05
C ILE A 280 14.62 -23.07 -1.35
N ILE A 281 13.87 -23.44 -0.31
CA ILE A 281 13.00 -22.49 0.41
C ILE A 281 13.85 -21.38 1.06
N ARG A 282 14.98 -21.76 1.68
CA ARG A 282 15.90 -20.81 2.31
C ARG A 282 16.40 -19.78 1.32
N ARG A 283 16.83 -20.25 0.15
CA ARG A 283 17.27 -19.39 -0.95
C ARG A 283 16.17 -18.41 -1.36
N ILE A 284 14.94 -18.90 -1.58
CA ILE A 284 13.79 -18.02 -1.91
C ILE A 284 13.62 -16.93 -0.82
N ARG A 285 13.64 -17.29 0.46
CA ARG A 285 13.37 -16.32 1.53
C ARG A 285 14.45 -15.26 1.71
N LEU A 286 15.71 -15.60 1.45
CA LEU A 286 16.83 -14.70 1.61
C LEU A 286 17.05 -13.81 0.38
N GLU A 287 16.93 -14.38 -0.82
CA GLU A 287 17.29 -13.71 -2.07
C GLU A 287 16.05 -13.09 -2.74
N ALA A 288 14.91 -13.79 -2.78
CA ALA A 288 13.75 -13.32 -3.54
C ALA A 288 13.25 -11.92 -3.15
N PRO A 289 13.28 -11.46 -1.88
CA PRO A 289 12.88 -10.09 -1.54
C PRO A 289 13.57 -9.01 -2.39
N ARG A 290 14.85 -9.21 -2.73
CA ARG A 290 15.67 -8.23 -3.43
C ARG A 290 15.95 -8.64 -4.87
N ASP A 291 16.11 -9.93 -5.13
CA ASP A 291 16.55 -10.43 -6.43
C ASP A 291 15.45 -11.28 -7.08
N PRO A 292 15.12 -11.06 -8.36
CA PRO A 292 14.13 -11.88 -9.04
C PRO A 292 14.66 -13.30 -9.27
N ILE A 293 14.00 -14.29 -8.65
CA ILE A 293 14.34 -15.71 -8.81
C ILE A 293 13.34 -16.40 -9.72
N ARG A 294 13.83 -17.19 -10.68
CA ARG A 294 12.99 -18.07 -11.50
C ARG A 294 12.94 -19.48 -10.93
N VAL A 295 11.77 -20.13 -11.02
CA VAL A 295 11.62 -21.53 -10.59
C VAL A 295 12.58 -22.46 -11.34
N SER A 296 12.92 -22.16 -12.60
CA SER A 296 13.93 -22.91 -13.37
C SER A 296 15.32 -22.86 -12.75
N GLU A 297 15.72 -21.73 -12.15
CA GLU A 297 17.02 -21.57 -11.48
C GLU A 297 17.09 -22.36 -10.18
N LEU A 298 15.94 -22.50 -9.50
CA LEU A 298 15.81 -23.35 -8.32
C LEU A 298 15.93 -24.84 -8.67
N VAL A 299 15.35 -25.25 -9.80
CA VAL A 299 15.45 -26.63 -10.32
C VAL A 299 16.89 -26.94 -10.76
N ALA A 300 17.54 -26.02 -11.50
CA ALA A 300 18.90 -26.20 -11.96
C ALA A 300 19.92 -26.36 -10.82
N GLY A 301 19.67 -25.72 -9.67
CA GLY A 301 20.47 -25.85 -8.46
C GLY A 301 20.12 -27.03 -7.56
N SER A 302 19.23 -27.94 -7.99
CA SER A 302 18.72 -29.04 -7.17
C SER A 302 18.82 -30.39 -7.89
N PRO A 303 19.10 -31.50 -7.17
CA PRO A 303 19.02 -32.84 -7.75
C PRO A 303 17.57 -33.31 -8.01
N LEU A 304 16.56 -32.51 -7.69
CA LEU A 304 15.15 -32.88 -7.78
C LEU A 304 14.49 -32.39 -9.07
N SER A 305 13.55 -33.18 -9.58
CA SER A 305 12.68 -32.74 -10.67
C SER A 305 11.73 -31.61 -10.22
N LEU A 306 11.31 -30.75 -11.14
CA LEU A 306 10.32 -29.70 -10.88
C LEU A 306 9.02 -30.27 -10.28
N THR A 307 8.58 -31.44 -10.76
CA THR A 307 7.37 -32.11 -10.25
C THR A 307 7.55 -32.50 -8.79
N THR A 308 8.70 -33.07 -8.44
CA THR A 308 9.05 -33.44 -7.05
C THR A 308 9.14 -32.20 -6.16
N ILE A 309 9.79 -31.13 -6.64
CA ILE A 309 9.90 -29.86 -5.89
C ILE A 309 8.50 -29.30 -5.60
N LYS A 310 7.63 -29.20 -6.63
CA LYS A 310 6.25 -28.70 -6.45
C LYS A 310 5.45 -29.52 -5.44
N ALA A 311 5.50 -30.85 -5.54
CA ALA A 311 4.78 -31.74 -4.63
C ALA A 311 5.26 -31.57 -3.18
N ARG A 312 6.59 -31.52 -2.96
CA ARG A 312 7.17 -31.34 -1.63
C ARG A 312 6.92 -29.95 -1.06
N PHE A 313 6.96 -28.90 -1.89
CA PHE A 313 6.57 -27.54 -1.51
C PHE A 313 5.12 -27.49 -1.06
N SER A 314 4.20 -28.08 -1.84
CA SER A 314 2.79 -28.11 -1.50
C SER A 314 2.53 -28.88 -0.19
N ALA A 315 3.25 -29.98 0.05
CA ALA A 315 3.13 -30.73 1.29
C ALA A 315 3.69 -29.96 2.51
N ALA A 316 4.79 -29.21 2.32
CA ALA A 316 5.47 -28.50 3.40
C ALA A 316 4.85 -27.13 3.73
N LEU A 317 4.42 -26.37 2.71
CA LEU A 317 4.01 -24.97 2.83
C LEU A 317 2.54 -24.73 2.39
N GLY A 318 1.86 -25.75 1.87
CA GLY A 318 0.50 -25.61 1.32
C GLY A 318 0.45 -24.95 -0.07
N HIS A 319 1.60 -24.56 -0.64
CA HIS A 319 1.68 -23.90 -1.94
C HIS A 319 3.01 -24.21 -2.66
N GLY A 320 3.08 -23.92 -3.96
CA GLY A 320 4.25 -24.19 -4.80
C GLY A 320 5.38 -23.14 -4.67
N PRO A 321 6.56 -23.40 -5.28
CA PRO A 321 7.71 -22.51 -5.22
C PRO A 321 7.46 -21.15 -5.89
N LYS A 322 6.70 -21.11 -6.99
CA LYS A 322 6.30 -19.85 -7.64
C LYS A 322 5.50 -18.95 -6.69
N GLN A 323 4.58 -19.54 -5.94
CA GLN A 323 3.74 -18.83 -4.98
C GLN A 323 4.58 -18.35 -3.78
N GLU A 324 5.57 -19.13 -3.32
CA GLU A 324 6.47 -18.68 -2.25
C GLU A 324 7.33 -17.49 -2.67
N ILE A 325 7.89 -17.51 -3.90
CA ILE A 325 8.64 -16.37 -4.45
C ILE A 325 7.76 -15.12 -4.50
N GLN A 326 6.53 -15.26 -5.02
CA GLN A 326 5.57 -14.16 -5.09
C GLN A 326 5.21 -13.63 -3.71
N ARG A 327 4.93 -14.51 -2.74
CA ARG A 327 4.55 -14.15 -1.38
C ARG A 327 5.65 -13.34 -0.68
N VAL A 328 6.89 -13.82 -0.73
CA VAL A 328 8.04 -13.18 -0.09
C VAL A 328 8.36 -11.83 -0.74
N ARG A 329 8.33 -11.75 -2.09
CA ARG A 329 8.50 -10.48 -2.82
C ARG A 329 7.42 -9.47 -2.50
N LEU A 330 6.16 -9.90 -2.51
CA LEU A 330 5.03 -9.02 -2.23
C LEU A 330 5.08 -8.47 -0.80
N ALA A 331 5.45 -9.31 0.18
CA ALA A 331 5.59 -8.87 1.57
C ALA A 331 6.65 -7.76 1.71
N HIS A 332 7.82 -7.93 1.09
CA HIS A 332 8.86 -6.91 1.12
C HIS A 332 8.45 -5.62 0.38
N LEU A 333 7.84 -5.76 -0.80
CA LEU A 333 7.34 -4.64 -1.59
C LEU A 333 6.33 -3.80 -0.80
N ARG A 334 5.37 -4.42 -0.11
CA ARG A 334 4.41 -3.71 0.75
C ARG A 334 5.09 -2.86 1.82
N THR A 335 6.19 -3.34 2.41
CA THR A 335 6.93 -2.59 3.41
C THR A 335 7.59 -1.36 2.82
N LEU A 336 8.26 -1.51 1.67
CA LEU A 336 8.90 -0.40 0.97
C LEU A 336 7.86 0.60 0.45
N LEU A 337 6.68 0.15 0.02
CA LEU A 337 5.59 1.02 -0.41
C LEU A 337 5.06 1.92 0.71
N LEU A 338 5.14 1.48 1.97
CA LEU A 338 4.75 2.28 3.14
C LEU A 338 5.87 3.23 3.63
N GLU A 339 7.07 3.16 3.04
CA GLU A 339 8.18 4.05 3.36
C GLU A 339 8.18 5.26 2.39
N PRO A 340 7.73 6.44 2.84
CA PRO A 340 7.56 7.61 1.96
C PRO A 340 8.89 8.16 1.43
N ARG A 341 10.02 7.81 2.03
CA ARG A 341 11.35 8.23 1.54
C ARG A 341 11.73 7.58 0.21
N PHE A 342 11.12 6.46 -0.16
CA PHE A 342 11.43 5.77 -1.41
C PHE A 342 10.41 6.08 -2.51
N SER A 343 10.92 6.64 -3.61
CA SER A 343 10.18 6.75 -4.86
C SER A 343 9.87 5.36 -5.44
N PHE A 344 8.85 5.24 -6.29
CA PHE A 344 8.55 3.94 -6.92
C PHE A 344 9.72 3.41 -7.76
N ALA A 345 10.51 4.30 -8.36
CA ALA A 345 11.72 3.92 -9.09
C ALA A 345 12.79 3.35 -8.15
N GLN A 346 13.06 4.01 -7.01
CA GLN A 346 14.00 3.51 -6.01
C GLN A 346 13.57 2.16 -5.43
N ILE A 347 12.27 1.96 -5.20
CA ILE A 347 11.74 0.67 -4.74
C ILE A 347 11.96 -0.41 -5.80
N ALA A 348 11.66 -0.09 -7.06
CA ALA A 348 11.84 -1.03 -8.16
C ALA A 348 13.30 -1.46 -8.29
N GLU A 349 14.23 -0.51 -8.22
CA GLU A 349 15.67 -0.76 -8.19
C GLU A 349 16.09 -1.61 -6.98
N HIS A 350 15.64 -1.24 -5.77
CA HIS A 350 15.98 -1.96 -4.53
C HIS A 350 15.50 -3.41 -4.52
N MET A 351 14.46 -3.70 -5.29
CA MET A 351 13.85 -5.03 -5.44
C MET A 351 14.24 -5.74 -6.74
N GLY A 352 15.18 -5.19 -7.51
CA GLY A 352 15.70 -5.81 -8.73
C GLY A 352 14.64 -5.96 -9.83
N PHE A 353 13.64 -5.08 -9.89
CA PHE A 353 12.75 -4.98 -11.05
C PHE A 353 13.45 -4.17 -12.16
N VAL A 354 13.17 -4.51 -13.43
CA VAL A 354 13.75 -3.80 -14.58
C VAL A 354 13.25 -2.36 -14.65
N SER A 355 12.02 -2.11 -14.20
CA SER A 355 11.45 -0.76 -14.12
C SER A 355 10.35 -0.66 -13.07
N CYS A 356 9.99 0.57 -12.71
CA CYS A 356 8.81 0.84 -11.87
C CYS A 356 7.52 0.28 -12.48
N HIS A 357 7.44 0.23 -13.81
CA HIS A 357 6.32 -0.35 -14.53
C HIS A 357 6.23 -1.87 -14.33
N GLU A 358 7.35 -2.59 -14.40
CA GLU A 358 7.36 -4.03 -14.11
C GLU A 358 6.94 -4.32 -12.66
N MET A 359 7.47 -3.55 -11.71
CA MET A 359 7.06 -3.62 -10.31
C MET A 359 5.56 -3.38 -10.14
N GLY A 360 5.01 -2.36 -10.83
CA GLY A 360 3.59 -2.04 -10.83
C GLY A 360 2.73 -3.20 -11.30
N ARG A 361 3.06 -3.79 -12.46
CA ARG A 361 2.35 -4.97 -12.97
C ARG A 361 2.45 -6.18 -12.04
N PHE A 362 3.62 -6.40 -11.43
CA PHE A 362 3.80 -7.47 -10.44
C PHE A 362 2.85 -7.28 -9.26
N PHE A 363 2.82 -6.07 -8.70
CA PHE A 363 1.97 -5.75 -7.56
C PHE A 363 0.48 -5.88 -7.89
N THR A 364 0.00 -5.22 -8.96
CA THR A 364 -1.40 -5.27 -9.38
C THR A 364 -1.88 -6.69 -9.68
N ARG A 365 -1.05 -7.51 -10.33
CA ARG A 365 -1.40 -8.92 -10.58
C ARG A 365 -1.50 -9.74 -9.29
N SER A 366 -0.72 -9.39 -8.28
CA SER A 366 -0.69 -10.10 -6.99
C SER A 366 -1.74 -9.63 -6.00
N THR A 367 -2.22 -8.39 -6.11
CA THR A 367 -3.13 -7.76 -5.12
C THR A 367 -4.49 -7.35 -5.69
N GLY A 368 -4.60 -7.19 -7.01
CA GLY A 368 -5.77 -6.57 -7.66
C GLY A 368 -5.78 -5.04 -7.61
N GLU A 369 -4.71 -4.40 -7.10
CA GLU A 369 -4.64 -2.95 -6.90
C GLU A 369 -3.26 -2.40 -7.31
N SER A 370 -3.17 -1.16 -7.82
CA SER A 370 -1.89 -0.53 -8.15
C SER A 370 -1.05 -0.16 -6.90
N PRO A 371 0.29 -0.11 -7.00
CA PRO A 371 1.14 0.33 -5.88
C PRO A 371 0.79 1.74 -5.39
N SER A 372 0.43 2.63 -6.31
CA SER A 372 -0.01 3.99 -6.00
C SER A 372 -1.31 3.99 -5.21
N SER A 373 -2.32 3.25 -5.66
CA SER A 373 -3.59 3.11 -4.93
C SER A 373 -3.38 2.45 -3.57
N PHE A 374 -2.52 1.43 -3.46
CA PHE A 374 -2.20 0.79 -2.19
C PHE A 374 -1.55 1.79 -1.23
N ARG A 375 -0.49 2.47 -1.67
CA ARG A 375 0.19 3.50 -0.87
C ARG A 375 -0.79 4.59 -0.48
N GLU A 376 -1.65 5.02 -1.40
CA GLU A 376 -2.66 6.03 -1.15
C GLU A 376 -3.76 5.55 -0.23
N ARG A 377 -4.25 4.30 -0.29
CA ARG A 377 -5.30 3.76 0.60
C ARG A 377 -4.77 3.54 2.00
N GLU A 378 -3.58 2.95 2.13
CA GLU A 378 -2.96 2.83 3.45
C GLU A 378 -2.63 4.21 4.05
N VAL A 379 -2.55 5.24 3.19
CA VAL A 379 -2.50 6.67 3.55
C VAL A 379 -3.90 7.36 3.52
N ARG A 380 -5.00 6.75 3.05
CA ARG A 380 -6.37 7.34 2.89
C ARG A 380 -7.44 6.62 3.72
N ASN A 381 -7.10 5.57 4.45
CA ASN A 381 -7.82 5.25 5.70
C ASN A 381 -7.56 6.34 6.77
N GLU A 382 -6.81 7.39 6.43
CA GLU A 382 -6.84 8.76 6.95
C GLU A 382 -8.12 9.47 6.43
N SER A 383 -8.90 10.10 7.31
CA SER A 383 -9.96 11.04 6.88
C SER A 383 -9.35 12.23 6.12
N PRO A 384 -10.13 12.93 5.25
CA PRO A 384 -9.56 13.86 4.29
C PRO A 384 -9.01 15.09 5.01
N SER A 385 -7.69 15.15 5.16
CA SER A 385 -6.99 16.41 5.37
C SER A 385 -6.88 17.19 4.05
N PRO A 386 -6.91 18.53 4.08
CA PRO A 386 -6.50 19.34 2.94
C PRO A 386 -4.99 19.16 2.72
N THR A 387 -4.64 18.28 1.79
CA THR A 387 -3.27 18.14 1.30
C THR A 387 -2.80 19.47 0.72
N ARG A 388 -1.50 19.79 0.82
CA ARG A 388 -0.86 20.75 -0.10
C ARG A 388 -1.40 20.48 -1.50
N PRO A 389 -1.70 21.51 -2.31
CA PRO A 389 -2.13 21.29 -3.67
C PRO A 389 -1.05 20.44 -4.36
N ARG A 390 -1.39 19.19 -4.68
CA ARG A 390 -0.53 18.28 -5.42
C ARG A 390 -0.65 18.67 -6.89
N TRP A 391 0.48 18.83 -7.56
CA TRP A 391 0.47 18.90 -9.01
C TRP A 391 0.48 17.48 -9.57
N ALA A 392 -0.15 17.31 -10.72
CA ALA A 392 -0.22 16.05 -11.44
C ALA A 392 -0.13 16.31 -12.93
N VAL A 393 0.10 15.24 -13.70
CA VAL A 393 0.00 15.28 -15.16
C VAL A 393 -1.23 14.49 -15.58
N VAL A 394 -2.13 15.15 -16.31
CA VAL A 394 -3.34 14.54 -16.87
C VAL A 394 -3.15 14.41 -18.37
N PHE A 395 -3.13 13.18 -18.86
CA PHE A 395 -3.00 12.88 -20.27
C PHE A 395 -4.38 12.65 -20.88
N ASP A 396 -4.56 13.12 -22.11
CA ASP A 396 -5.48 12.47 -23.00
C ASP A 396 -4.94 11.11 -23.47
N LEU A 397 -5.80 10.27 -24.04
CA LEU A 397 -5.45 8.93 -24.49
C LEU A 397 -5.23 8.88 -26.01
N ASP A 398 -6.27 9.24 -26.77
CA ASP A 398 -6.42 8.95 -28.20
C ASP A 398 -5.73 10.05 -29.01
N GLY A 399 -4.66 9.72 -29.74
CA GLY A 399 -3.81 10.70 -30.44
C GLY A 399 -2.70 11.31 -29.57
N THR A 400 -2.78 11.12 -28.25
CA THR A 400 -1.76 11.59 -27.29
C THR A 400 -0.84 10.46 -26.80
N LEU A 401 -1.39 9.34 -26.34
CA LEU A 401 -0.62 8.18 -25.84
C LEU A 401 -0.55 7.03 -26.84
N ILE A 402 -1.59 6.89 -27.66
CA ILE A 402 -1.78 5.80 -28.60
C ILE A 402 -2.45 6.33 -29.88
N ASP A 403 -2.24 5.63 -30.99
CA ASP A 403 -3.01 5.86 -32.23
C ASP A 403 -4.15 4.83 -32.32
N SER A 404 -5.32 5.19 -31.77
CA SER A 404 -6.51 4.34 -31.70
C SER A 404 -7.48 4.55 -32.87
N GLU A 405 -7.36 5.65 -33.60
CA GLU A 405 -8.30 6.06 -34.65
C GLU A 405 -8.45 5.03 -35.79
N PRO A 406 -7.38 4.40 -36.31
CA PRO A 406 -7.53 3.34 -37.30
C PRO A 406 -8.34 2.14 -36.80
N LEU A 407 -8.24 1.82 -35.51
CA LEU A 407 -8.95 0.70 -34.89
C LEU A 407 -10.41 1.06 -34.62
N TYR A 408 -10.69 2.29 -34.19
CA TYR A 408 -12.04 2.80 -34.00
C TYR A 408 -12.80 2.88 -35.32
N PHE A 409 -12.17 3.39 -36.38
CA PHE A 409 -12.76 3.42 -37.71
C PHE A 409 -13.20 2.02 -38.16
N GLU A 410 -12.34 1.01 -38.00
CA GLU A 410 -12.65 -0.36 -38.39
C GLU A 410 -13.77 -0.98 -37.55
N ALA A 411 -13.79 -0.69 -36.25
CA ALA A 411 -14.86 -1.13 -35.34
C ALA A 411 -16.20 -0.49 -35.73
N TYR A 412 -16.22 0.82 -36.00
CA TYR A 412 -17.41 1.53 -36.47
C TYR A 412 -17.86 1.00 -37.82
N ARG A 413 -16.97 0.88 -38.81
CA ARG A 413 -17.29 0.35 -40.14
C ARG A 413 -17.97 -1.02 -40.06
N THR A 414 -17.50 -1.88 -39.15
CA THR A 414 -18.11 -3.19 -38.88
C THR A 414 -19.52 -3.07 -38.29
N ALA A 415 -19.71 -2.21 -37.28
CA ALA A 415 -21.01 -1.99 -36.64
C ALA A 415 -22.04 -1.32 -37.59
N PHE A 416 -21.58 -0.41 -38.47
CA PHE A 416 -22.40 0.19 -39.52
C PHE A 416 -22.87 -0.86 -40.53
N ALA A 417 -21.94 -1.70 -41.02
CA ALA A 417 -22.27 -2.75 -41.97
C ALA A 417 -23.29 -3.75 -41.40
N ALA A 418 -23.23 -4.04 -40.09
CA ALA A 418 -24.19 -4.92 -39.41
C ALA A 418 -25.64 -4.37 -39.41
N GLN A 419 -25.80 -3.06 -39.61
CA GLN A 419 -27.09 -2.39 -39.77
C GLN A 419 -27.42 -2.04 -41.23
N GLY A 420 -26.63 -2.51 -42.19
CA GLY A 420 -26.83 -2.24 -43.62
C GLY A 420 -26.49 -0.81 -44.02
N MET A 421 -25.67 -0.11 -43.22
CA MET A 421 -25.19 1.24 -43.51
C MET A 421 -23.71 1.21 -43.89
N GLU A 422 -23.27 2.22 -44.65
CA GLU A 422 -21.89 2.39 -45.05
C GLU A 422 -21.28 3.60 -44.33
N LEU A 423 -20.07 3.44 -43.80
CA LEU A 423 -19.27 4.52 -43.21
C LEU A 423 -18.01 4.71 -44.04
N THR A 424 -17.88 5.87 -44.68
CA THR A 424 -16.68 6.23 -45.44
C THR A 424 -15.64 6.90 -44.53
N GLU A 425 -14.37 6.83 -44.92
CA GLU A 425 -13.28 7.51 -44.19
C GLU A 425 -13.51 9.02 -44.10
N GLU A 426 -14.03 9.66 -45.16
CA GLU A 426 -14.31 11.10 -45.17
C GLU A 426 -15.41 11.48 -44.18
N THR A 427 -16.43 10.63 -44.04
CA THR A 427 -17.53 10.84 -43.09
C THR A 427 -17.03 10.63 -41.66
N TYR A 428 -16.23 9.59 -41.44
CA TYR A 428 -15.60 9.32 -40.15
C TYR A 428 -14.71 10.49 -39.71
N ALA A 429 -13.80 10.93 -40.57
CA ALA A 429 -12.88 12.02 -40.28
C ALA A 429 -13.59 13.35 -39.97
N ARG A 430 -14.72 13.62 -40.62
CA ARG A 430 -15.49 14.85 -40.41
C ARG A 430 -16.34 14.81 -39.14
N ASP A 431 -16.99 13.68 -38.86
CA ASP A 431 -18.10 13.63 -37.89
C ASP A 431 -17.77 12.86 -36.60
N PHE A 432 -16.73 12.01 -36.58
CA PHE A 432 -16.47 11.08 -35.46
C PHE A 432 -15.21 11.43 -34.67
N ILE A 433 -14.12 11.82 -35.33
CA ILE A 433 -12.84 12.07 -34.68
C ILE A 433 -12.99 13.14 -33.58
N GLY A 434 -12.65 12.77 -32.33
CA GLY A 434 -12.74 13.63 -31.15
C GLY A 434 -14.16 13.91 -30.63
N ALA A 435 -15.21 13.29 -31.18
CA ALA A 435 -16.56 13.31 -30.62
C ALA A 435 -16.73 12.21 -29.55
N SER A 436 -17.66 12.38 -28.61
CA SER A 436 -18.00 11.32 -27.67
C SER A 436 -18.92 10.28 -28.31
N ASN A 437 -18.87 9.04 -27.82
CA ASN A 437 -19.77 7.96 -28.25
C ASN A 437 -21.24 8.38 -28.24
N THR A 438 -21.68 9.09 -27.21
CA THR A 438 -23.05 9.60 -27.08
C THR A 438 -23.40 10.64 -28.14
N ALA A 439 -22.47 11.55 -28.47
CA ALA A 439 -22.71 12.57 -29.50
C ALA A 439 -22.82 11.92 -30.89
N ILE A 440 -21.96 10.94 -31.16
CA ILE A 440 -22.01 10.12 -32.37
C ILE A 440 -23.36 9.38 -32.44
N GLU A 441 -23.77 8.70 -31.37
CA GLU A 441 -25.04 7.96 -31.31
C GLU A 441 -26.24 8.89 -31.57
N GLN A 442 -26.29 10.07 -30.95
CA GLN A 442 -27.35 11.06 -31.15
C GLN A 442 -27.40 11.56 -32.59
N GLN A 443 -26.24 11.85 -33.19
CA GLN A 443 -26.15 12.26 -34.58
C GLN A 443 -26.65 11.15 -35.52
N LEU A 444 -26.31 9.89 -35.23
CA LEU A 444 -26.76 8.75 -36.02
C LEU A 444 -28.25 8.49 -35.90
N ILE A 445 -28.83 8.56 -34.71
CA ILE A 445 -30.28 8.48 -34.51
C ILE A 445 -30.98 9.57 -35.33
N SER A 446 -30.43 10.79 -35.35
CA SER A 446 -31.02 11.91 -36.09
C SER A 446 -30.92 11.75 -37.62
N THR A 447 -29.87 11.10 -38.12
CA THR A 447 -29.56 10.99 -39.55
C THR A 447 -30.17 9.73 -40.18
N ALA A 448 -30.15 8.60 -39.48
CA ALA A 448 -30.60 7.30 -39.98
C ALA A 448 -32.10 7.03 -39.75
N GLY A 449 -32.77 7.80 -38.89
CA GLY A 449 -34.21 7.69 -38.65
C GLY A 449 -34.65 6.43 -37.88
N ALA A 450 -35.94 6.08 -37.94
CA ALA A 450 -36.60 5.08 -37.08
C ALA A 450 -36.12 3.62 -37.27
N GLY A 451 -35.22 3.35 -38.22
CA GLY A 451 -34.67 2.01 -38.48
C GLY A 451 -33.33 1.71 -37.80
N PHE A 452 -32.69 2.69 -37.16
CA PHE A 452 -31.40 2.52 -36.50
C PHE A 452 -31.56 1.93 -35.10
N ASP A 453 -30.98 0.75 -34.86
CA ASP A 453 -30.98 0.11 -33.56
C ASP A 453 -29.73 0.50 -32.78
N ALA A 454 -29.83 1.58 -32.00
CA ALA A 454 -28.71 2.11 -31.25
C ALA A 454 -28.17 1.15 -30.17
N ALA A 455 -29.01 0.28 -29.61
CA ALA A 455 -28.59 -0.72 -28.63
C ALA A 455 -27.75 -1.82 -29.29
N ARG A 456 -28.20 -2.33 -30.44
CA ARG A 456 -27.43 -3.28 -31.23
C ARG A 456 -26.12 -2.68 -31.74
N PHE A 457 -26.15 -1.43 -32.24
CA PHE A 457 -24.96 -0.72 -32.70
C PHE A 457 -23.86 -0.68 -31.66
N ARG A 458 -24.19 -0.28 -30.43
CA ARG A 458 -23.23 -0.22 -29.31
C ARG A 458 -22.65 -1.58 -28.96
N THR A 459 -23.46 -2.63 -29.06
CA THR A 459 -23.01 -4.01 -28.79
C THR A 459 -22.04 -4.47 -29.88
N ASP A 460 -22.44 -4.33 -31.15
CA ASP A 460 -21.65 -4.74 -32.31
C ASP A 460 -20.31 -3.96 -32.39
N TRP A 461 -20.34 -2.65 -32.08
CA TRP A 461 -19.14 -1.83 -32.01
C TRP A 461 -18.18 -2.27 -30.91
N ARG A 462 -18.68 -2.48 -29.69
CA ARG A 462 -17.85 -2.87 -28.54
C ARG A 462 -17.25 -4.27 -28.73
N ASP A 463 -18.02 -5.21 -29.27
CA ASP A 463 -17.54 -6.55 -29.57
C ASP A 463 -16.46 -6.53 -30.66
N SER A 464 -16.67 -5.72 -31.71
CA SER A 464 -15.71 -5.54 -32.80
C SER A 464 -14.41 -4.90 -32.30
N LEU A 465 -14.50 -3.79 -31.56
CA LEU A 465 -13.33 -3.12 -30.97
C LEU A 465 -12.55 -4.06 -30.05
N GLY A 466 -13.25 -4.77 -29.16
CA GLY A 466 -12.63 -5.75 -28.28
C GLY A 466 -11.94 -6.89 -29.03
N GLN A 467 -12.48 -7.34 -30.16
CA GLN A 467 -11.86 -8.35 -31.02
C GLN A 467 -10.61 -7.80 -31.70
N ILE A 468 -10.70 -6.60 -32.29
CA ILE A 468 -9.59 -5.92 -32.97
C ILE A 468 -8.42 -5.70 -32.00
N LEU A 469 -8.69 -5.18 -30.79
CA LEU A 469 -7.65 -4.94 -29.78
C LEU A 469 -6.99 -6.22 -29.25
N ARG A 470 -7.63 -7.38 -29.39
CA ARG A 470 -7.02 -8.68 -29.07
C ARG A 470 -6.13 -9.22 -30.19
N SER A 471 -6.41 -8.86 -31.45
CA SER A 471 -5.70 -9.38 -32.62
C SER A 471 -4.66 -8.43 -33.20
N THR A 472 -4.77 -7.14 -32.90
CA THR A 472 -3.97 -6.08 -33.52
C THR A 472 -3.13 -5.37 -32.45
N PRO A 473 -1.80 -5.27 -32.61
CA PRO A 473 -0.96 -4.49 -31.71
C PRO A 473 -1.35 -3.01 -31.68
N LEU A 474 -1.42 -2.43 -30.49
CA LEU A 474 -1.64 -1.01 -30.25
C LEU A 474 -0.43 -0.44 -29.49
N PRO A 475 0.69 -0.15 -30.18
CA PRO A 475 1.88 0.35 -29.52
C PRO A 475 1.67 1.79 -29.02
N PRO A 476 2.32 2.19 -27.91
CA PRO A 476 2.38 3.60 -27.51
C PRO A 476 3.03 4.48 -28.60
N LEU A 477 2.60 5.73 -28.69
CA LEU A 477 3.21 6.73 -29.56
C LEU A 477 4.68 7.00 -29.17
N PRO A 478 5.51 7.51 -30.10
CA PRO A 478 6.91 7.86 -29.81
C PRO A 478 7.04 8.77 -28.58
N GLY A 479 8.03 8.48 -27.74
CA GLY A 479 8.30 9.24 -26.49
C GLY A 479 7.37 8.94 -25.31
N VAL A 480 6.22 8.27 -25.50
CA VAL A 480 5.24 8.03 -24.42
C VAL A 480 5.84 7.26 -23.26
N VAL A 481 6.49 6.12 -23.51
CA VAL A 481 7.04 5.28 -22.43
C VAL A 481 8.12 6.03 -21.66
N ALA A 482 9.06 6.68 -22.34
CA ALA A 482 10.12 7.47 -21.72
C ALA A 482 9.55 8.64 -20.89
N CYS A 483 8.52 9.30 -21.41
CA CYS A 483 7.78 10.36 -20.74
C CYS A 483 7.14 9.87 -19.42
N LEU A 484 6.39 8.78 -19.48
CA LEU A 484 5.75 8.19 -18.29
C LEU A 484 6.77 7.68 -17.27
N GLU A 485 7.88 7.09 -17.72
CA GLU A 485 8.97 6.66 -16.84
C GLU A 485 9.63 7.83 -16.12
N ALA A 486 9.95 8.92 -16.84
CA ALA A 486 10.54 10.12 -16.25
C ALA A 486 9.64 10.75 -15.17
N LEU A 487 8.33 10.76 -15.39
CA LEU A 487 7.36 11.25 -14.41
C LEU A 487 7.21 10.31 -13.21
N CYS A 488 7.23 8.99 -13.43
CA CYS A 488 7.22 8.01 -12.36
C CYS A 488 8.48 8.08 -11.48
N GLU A 489 9.67 8.29 -12.07
CA GLU A 489 10.92 8.53 -11.32
C GLU A 489 10.79 9.71 -10.35
N ARG A 490 10.05 10.74 -10.76
CA ARG A 490 9.78 11.96 -9.98
C ARG A 490 8.58 11.82 -9.04
N SER A 491 7.95 10.65 -8.97
CA SER A 491 6.76 10.38 -8.16
C SER A 491 5.59 11.32 -8.44
N VAL A 492 5.44 11.75 -9.70
CA VAL A 492 4.33 12.62 -10.13
C VAL A 492 3.09 11.76 -10.37
N PRO A 493 1.93 12.07 -9.74
CA PRO A 493 0.68 11.36 -10.01
C PRO A 493 0.22 11.58 -11.47
N LEU A 494 -0.22 10.50 -12.12
CA LEU A 494 -0.62 10.50 -13.52
C LEU A 494 -2.08 10.06 -13.66
N GLY A 495 -2.85 10.80 -14.46
CA GLY A 495 -4.22 10.42 -14.78
C GLY A 495 -4.56 10.51 -16.26
N ILE A 496 -5.65 9.83 -16.65
CA ILE A 496 -6.23 9.87 -17.99
C ILE A 496 -7.54 10.66 -18.00
N ALA A 497 -7.72 11.55 -18.98
CA ALA A 497 -8.97 12.24 -19.26
C ALA A 497 -9.32 12.12 -20.75
N SER A 498 -10.20 11.17 -21.10
CA SER A 498 -10.58 10.87 -22.50
C SER A 498 -12.08 11.06 -22.74
N SER A 499 -12.46 11.30 -24.00
CA SER A 499 -13.86 11.34 -24.45
C SER A 499 -14.50 9.95 -24.56
N SER A 500 -13.68 8.89 -24.54
CA SER A 500 -14.09 7.48 -24.62
C SER A 500 -14.71 7.00 -23.30
N ASP A 501 -15.45 5.88 -23.35
CA ASP A 501 -16.00 5.26 -22.14
C ASP A 501 -14.88 4.66 -21.28
N VAL A 502 -15.05 4.58 -19.96
CA VAL A 502 -14.03 4.00 -19.05
C VAL A 502 -13.60 2.59 -19.44
N ALA A 503 -14.54 1.77 -19.91
CA ALA A 503 -14.26 0.40 -20.34
C ALA A 503 -13.32 0.35 -21.56
N ASP A 504 -13.45 1.30 -22.48
CA ASP A 504 -12.63 1.39 -23.68
C ASP A 504 -11.23 1.93 -23.32
N ILE A 505 -11.17 2.94 -22.44
CA ILE A 505 -9.91 3.44 -21.86
C ILE A 505 -9.12 2.30 -21.22
N ASP A 506 -9.77 1.49 -20.37
CA ASP A 506 -9.12 0.35 -19.73
C ASP A 506 -8.60 -0.65 -20.76
N THR A 507 -9.41 -0.99 -21.76
CA THR A 507 -9.03 -1.95 -22.78
C THR A 507 -7.82 -1.48 -23.58
N CYS A 508 -7.81 -0.21 -24.02
CA CYS A 508 -6.71 0.42 -24.74
C CYS A 508 -5.43 0.49 -23.88
N LEU A 509 -5.53 0.92 -22.61
CA LEU A 509 -4.38 0.98 -21.70
C LEU A 509 -3.76 -0.40 -21.45
N HIS A 510 -4.58 -1.45 -21.36
CA HIS A 510 -4.08 -2.82 -21.20
C HIS A 510 -3.42 -3.32 -22.48
N ALA A 511 -4.03 -3.09 -23.64
CA ALA A 511 -3.48 -3.48 -24.94
C ALA A 511 -2.14 -2.78 -25.24
N ALA A 512 -2.02 -1.51 -24.88
CA ALA A 512 -0.80 -0.72 -25.04
C ALA A 512 0.25 -0.98 -23.93
N GLY A 513 -0.09 -1.74 -22.89
CA GLY A 513 0.81 -2.00 -21.77
C GLY A 513 1.05 -0.77 -20.89
N LEU A 514 0.14 0.20 -20.85
CA LEU A 514 0.28 1.46 -20.12
C LEU A 514 -0.52 1.53 -18.81
N ALA A 515 -1.42 0.58 -18.55
CA ALA A 515 -2.32 0.59 -17.39
C ALA A 515 -1.59 0.75 -16.03
N GLY A 516 -0.35 0.29 -15.92
CA GLY A 516 0.44 0.36 -14.68
C GLY A 516 0.95 1.74 -14.28
N TYR A 517 0.87 2.74 -15.17
CA TYR A 517 1.41 4.10 -14.92
C TYR A 517 0.39 5.06 -14.27
N PHE A 518 -0.91 4.84 -14.48
CA PHE A 518 -1.95 5.81 -14.11
C PHE A 518 -2.62 5.44 -12.78
N SER A 519 -2.73 6.42 -11.87
CA SER A 519 -3.44 6.25 -10.59
C SER A 519 -4.92 6.66 -10.68
N ALA A 520 -5.30 7.40 -11.73
CA ALA A 520 -6.69 7.75 -12.02
C ALA A 520 -6.97 7.72 -13.53
N ARG A 521 -8.23 7.54 -13.90
CA ARG A 521 -8.73 7.76 -15.26
C ARG A 521 -10.16 8.27 -15.16
N SER A 522 -10.63 8.99 -16.17
CA SER A 522 -12.02 9.41 -16.32
C SER A 522 -12.44 9.37 -17.78
N GLY A 523 -13.64 8.82 -18.03
CA GLY A 523 -14.23 8.72 -19.35
C GLY A 523 -15.33 9.74 -19.61
N GLY A 524 -15.71 9.88 -20.88
CA GLY A 524 -16.81 10.75 -21.32
C GLY A 524 -18.18 10.31 -20.80
N ASP A 525 -18.33 9.02 -20.50
CA ASP A 525 -19.53 8.39 -19.92
C ASP A 525 -19.76 8.76 -18.45
N GLU A 526 -18.76 9.32 -17.77
CA GLU A 526 -18.82 9.69 -16.36
C GLU A 526 -19.11 11.18 -16.12
N VAL A 527 -19.24 11.98 -17.18
CA VAL A 527 -19.38 13.43 -17.09
C VAL A 527 -20.61 13.95 -17.82
N PRO A 528 -21.28 15.00 -17.30
CA PRO A 528 -22.48 15.53 -17.94
C PRO A 528 -22.18 16.26 -19.24
N GLN A 529 -21.00 16.86 -19.40
CA GLN A 529 -20.56 17.47 -20.65
C GLN A 529 -19.16 16.98 -21.06
N GLY A 530 -19.05 16.44 -22.28
CA GLY A 530 -17.77 16.05 -22.86
C GLY A 530 -16.93 17.26 -23.35
N LYS A 531 -15.69 17.00 -23.77
CA LYS A 531 -14.78 18.02 -24.34
C LYS A 531 -15.50 18.79 -25.47
N PRO A 532 -15.51 20.14 -25.50
CA PRO A 532 -14.58 21.06 -24.85
C PRO A 532 -14.96 21.53 -23.44
N ALA A 533 -16.00 20.98 -22.80
CA ALA A 533 -16.29 21.28 -21.40
C ALA A 533 -15.18 20.71 -20.49
N PRO A 534 -14.88 21.35 -19.34
CA PRO A 534 -13.75 20.98 -18.48
C PRO A 534 -13.96 19.72 -17.63
N ASP A 535 -15.18 19.16 -17.64
CA ASP A 535 -15.68 18.21 -16.67
C ASP A 535 -14.79 16.98 -16.48
N VAL A 536 -14.29 16.40 -17.57
CA VAL A 536 -13.46 15.18 -17.52
C VAL A 536 -12.08 15.44 -16.91
N PHE A 537 -11.47 16.60 -17.18
CA PHE A 537 -10.22 17.02 -16.57
C PHE A 537 -10.40 17.34 -15.07
N LEU A 538 -11.52 18.00 -14.72
CA LEU A 538 -11.88 18.28 -13.31
C LEU A 538 -12.22 17.01 -12.52
N LEU A 539 -12.83 16.00 -13.16
CA LEU A 539 -13.05 14.70 -12.52
C LEU A 539 -11.72 13.98 -12.29
N THR A 540 -10.83 13.98 -13.29
CA THR A 540 -9.53 13.33 -13.20
C THR A 540 -8.66 13.96 -12.11
N SER A 541 -8.56 15.30 -12.07
CA SER A 541 -7.78 16.00 -11.03
C SER A 541 -8.31 15.73 -9.62
N ARG A 542 -9.65 15.70 -9.44
CA ARG A 542 -10.28 15.31 -8.17
C ARG A 542 -9.90 13.90 -7.74
N ARG A 543 -9.90 12.93 -8.67
CA ARG A 543 -9.47 11.54 -8.39
C ARG A 543 -8.00 11.47 -7.98
N LEU A 544 -7.16 12.30 -8.60
CA LEU A 544 -5.73 12.43 -8.25
C LEU A 544 -5.49 13.20 -6.95
N GLY A 545 -6.51 13.87 -6.38
CA GLY A 545 -6.33 14.79 -5.25
C GLY A 545 -5.44 15.99 -5.59
N ALA A 546 -5.48 16.43 -6.86
CA ALA A 546 -4.63 17.46 -7.40
C ALA A 546 -5.41 18.76 -7.67
N ASP A 547 -4.77 19.91 -7.43
CA ASP A 547 -5.36 21.22 -7.75
C ASP A 547 -5.14 21.50 -9.25
N PRO A 548 -6.21 21.68 -10.05
CA PRO A 548 -6.09 21.92 -11.49
C PRO A 548 -5.16 23.09 -11.84
N SER A 549 -5.10 24.14 -11.01
CA SER A 549 -4.32 25.36 -11.27
C SER A 549 -2.81 25.14 -11.34
N ILE A 550 -2.33 24.03 -10.80
CA ILE A 550 -0.92 23.64 -10.83
C ILE A 550 -0.69 22.33 -11.60
N CYS A 551 -1.73 21.75 -12.19
CA CYS A 551 -1.63 20.55 -13.02
C CYS A 551 -1.19 20.89 -14.44
N LEU A 552 -0.59 19.89 -15.10
CA LEU A 552 -0.26 19.91 -16.51
C LEU A 552 -1.20 18.95 -17.25
N ALA A 553 -1.85 19.42 -18.30
CA ALA A 553 -2.59 18.59 -19.24
C ALA A 553 -1.74 18.35 -20.49
N ILE A 554 -1.70 17.12 -20.98
CA ILE A 554 -1.05 16.74 -22.24
C ILE A 554 -2.13 16.23 -23.19
N GLU A 555 -2.24 16.85 -24.35
CA GLU A 555 -3.37 16.68 -25.27
C GLU A 555 -2.97 17.01 -26.71
N ASP A 556 -3.59 16.41 -27.72
CA ASP A 556 -3.34 16.69 -29.14
C ASP A 556 -4.46 17.54 -29.79
N SER A 557 -5.70 17.40 -29.33
CA SER A 557 -6.87 18.03 -29.96
C SER A 557 -7.16 19.46 -29.50
N GLU A 558 -7.80 20.28 -30.35
CA GLU A 558 -8.27 21.62 -29.95
C GLU A 558 -9.35 21.56 -28.87
N ARG A 559 -10.27 20.59 -29.01
CA ARG A 559 -11.39 20.41 -28.08
C ARG A 559 -10.87 20.05 -26.69
N GLY A 560 -9.89 19.14 -26.61
CA GLY A 560 -9.26 18.79 -25.35
C GLY A 560 -8.41 19.90 -24.76
N ALA A 561 -7.65 20.63 -25.59
CA ALA A 561 -6.86 21.76 -25.10
C ALA A 561 -7.76 22.88 -24.52
N ALA A 562 -8.91 23.14 -25.16
CA ALA A 562 -9.92 24.05 -24.65
C ALA A 562 -10.52 23.55 -23.32
N ALA A 563 -10.84 22.25 -23.21
CA ALA A 563 -11.35 21.64 -21.99
C ALA A 563 -10.35 21.74 -20.82
N ALA A 564 -9.08 21.39 -21.05
CA ALA A 564 -8.03 21.47 -20.03
C ALA A 564 -7.76 22.92 -19.59
N THR A 565 -7.76 23.86 -20.54
CA THR A 565 -7.63 25.29 -20.23
C THR A 565 -8.82 25.79 -19.40
N ALA A 566 -10.04 25.41 -19.77
CA ALA A 566 -11.25 25.74 -19.01
C ALA A 566 -11.26 25.11 -17.61
N ALA A 567 -10.58 23.97 -17.43
CA ALA A 567 -10.37 23.34 -16.12
C ALA A 567 -9.31 24.06 -15.27
N GLY A 568 -8.61 25.06 -15.82
CA GLY A 568 -7.56 25.82 -15.13
C GLY A 568 -6.16 25.23 -15.22
N MET A 569 -5.94 24.20 -16.05
CA MET A 569 -4.64 23.54 -16.18
C MET A 569 -3.70 24.27 -17.15
N LYS A 570 -2.39 24.11 -16.95
CA LYS A 570 -1.42 24.40 -18.02
C LYS A 570 -1.51 23.30 -19.08
N VAL A 571 -1.41 23.65 -20.36
CA VAL A 571 -1.61 22.66 -21.44
C VAL A 571 -0.35 22.54 -22.29
N VAL A 572 0.11 21.31 -22.50
CA VAL A 572 1.08 20.95 -23.52
C VAL A 572 0.33 20.28 -24.65
N ARG A 573 0.39 20.89 -25.84
CA ARG A 573 -0.23 20.36 -27.04
C ARG A 573 0.79 19.54 -27.83
N VAL A 574 0.47 18.28 -28.10
CA VAL A 574 1.33 17.35 -28.84
C VAL A 574 0.85 17.23 -30.28
N GLY A 575 1.78 17.21 -31.24
CA GLY A 575 1.49 16.99 -32.66
C GLY A 575 1.49 18.24 -33.52
N ASN A 576 1.54 18.03 -34.84
CA ASN A 576 1.81 19.07 -35.85
C ASN A 576 0.55 19.75 -36.42
N ASN A 577 -0.63 19.52 -35.85
CA ASN A 577 -1.86 20.07 -36.43
C ASN A 577 -1.91 21.61 -36.28
N PRO A 578 -2.06 22.37 -37.39
CA PRO A 578 -2.09 23.82 -37.38
C PRO A 578 -3.44 24.30 -36.82
N GLY A 579 -3.57 24.28 -35.50
CA GLY A 579 -4.78 24.76 -34.84
C GLY A 579 -4.82 26.28 -34.67
N ASN A 580 -6.01 26.86 -34.77
CA ASN A 580 -6.23 28.29 -34.54
C ASN A 580 -5.86 28.66 -33.09
N GLU A 581 -5.34 29.88 -32.88
CA GLU A 581 -5.10 30.39 -31.52
C GLU A 581 -6.42 30.43 -30.74
N VAL A 582 -6.50 29.68 -29.64
CA VAL A 582 -7.64 29.77 -28.71
C VAL A 582 -7.56 31.14 -28.01
N PRO A 583 -8.59 32.01 -28.08
CA PRO A 583 -8.54 33.33 -27.45
C PRO A 583 -8.33 33.22 -25.94
N GLY A 584 -7.25 33.81 -25.41
CA GLY A 584 -6.89 33.78 -23.98
C GLY A 584 -5.69 32.89 -23.60
N SER A 585 -5.09 32.18 -24.57
CA SER A 585 -4.10 31.10 -24.37
C SER A 585 -2.64 31.53 -24.18
N ARG A 586 -2.30 32.32 -23.15
CA ARG A 586 -0.88 32.57 -22.80
C ARG A 586 -0.15 31.34 -22.18
N SER A 587 -0.78 30.17 -22.12
CA SER A 587 -0.31 28.99 -21.36
C SER A 587 -0.27 27.67 -22.14
N ILE A 588 -0.40 27.69 -23.47
CA ILE A 588 -0.32 26.47 -24.31
C ILE A 588 1.08 26.36 -24.91
N ILE A 589 1.82 25.29 -24.58
CA ILE A 589 3.12 24.97 -25.15
C ILE A 589 2.94 23.88 -26.21
N ARG A 590 3.48 24.06 -27.41
CA ARG A 590 3.35 23.10 -28.52
C ARG A 590 4.64 22.31 -28.69
N ILE A 591 4.53 20.99 -28.77
CA ILE A 591 5.63 20.07 -29.05
C ILE A 591 5.22 19.10 -30.18
N SER A 592 6.17 18.69 -31.01
CA SER A 592 5.92 17.74 -32.11
C SER A 592 5.66 16.33 -31.60
N SER A 593 6.40 15.92 -30.57
CA SER A 593 6.38 14.59 -29.97
C SER A 593 6.63 14.70 -28.46
N LEU A 594 6.24 13.69 -27.70
CA LEU A 594 6.62 13.58 -26.28
C LEU A 594 8.12 13.35 -26.08
N GLU A 595 8.88 13.07 -27.14
CA GLU A 595 10.34 13.05 -27.12
C GLU A 595 10.95 14.45 -26.87
N ASP A 596 10.21 15.52 -27.20
CA ASP A 596 10.69 16.90 -27.14
C ASP A 596 10.40 17.58 -25.79
N ILE A 597 9.81 16.87 -24.82
CA ILE A 597 9.35 17.48 -23.57
C ILE A 597 10.52 17.70 -22.59
N ASP A 598 10.78 18.96 -22.23
CA ASP A 598 11.71 19.31 -21.14
C ASP A 598 10.97 19.46 -19.81
N TRP A 599 10.97 18.39 -19.01
CA TRP A 599 10.29 18.37 -17.71
C TRP A 599 10.78 19.45 -16.74
N HIS A 600 12.03 19.93 -16.84
CA HIS A 600 12.54 20.97 -15.94
C HIS A 600 11.79 22.30 -16.10
N ALA A 601 11.26 22.58 -17.30
CA ALA A 601 10.49 23.80 -17.56
C ALA A 601 9.07 23.78 -16.95
N PHE A 602 8.55 22.61 -16.58
CA PHE A 602 7.15 22.44 -16.17
C PHE A 602 6.96 22.13 -14.69
N MET A 603 8.04 21.84 -13.95
CA MET A 603 7.94 21.53 -12.52
C MET A 603 7.55 22.78 -11.72
N PRO A 604 6.43 22.76 -10.97
CA PRO A 604 5.98 23.92 -10.19
C PRO A 604 6.84 24.19 -8.95
N PHE A 605 7.74 23.27 -8.58
CA PHE A 605 8.66 23.40 -7.45
C PHE A 605 10.07 23.01 -7.90
N PRO A 606 11.12 23.78 -7.55
CA PRO A 606 12.50 23.40 -7.84
C PRO A 606 12.82 22.07 -7.14
N VAL A 607 13.47 21.16 -7.87
CA VAL A 607 13.98 19.89 -7.35
C VAL A 607 15.05 20.22 -6.30
N SER A 608 14.79 19.88 -5.03
CA SER A 608 15.75 20.02 -3.92
C SER A 608 16.69 18.83 -3.86
#